data_AF-C7A1H7-F1
#
_entry.id   AF-C7A1H7-F1
#
_cell.length_a   1.000
_cell.length_b   1.000
_cell.length_c   1.000
_cell.angle_alpha   90.00
_cell.angle_beta   90.00
_cell.angle_gamma   90.00
#
_symmetry.space_group_name_H-M   'P 1'
#
loop_
_entity.id
_entity.type
_entity.pdbx_description
1 polymer ?
#
loop_
_entity_poly.entity_id
_entity_poly.type
_entity_poly.pdbx_seq_one_letter_code
_entity_poly.pdbx_strand_id
1 'polypeptide(L)'
;MKKIMLVFITLILVSLPIAQQTEAKDASAFNKENSISSMAPPASPPASPKTPIEKKHADEIDKYIQGLDYNKNNVLVYHGDAVTNVPPRKGYKDGNEYIVVEKKKKSINQNNADIQVVNAISSLTYPGALVKANSELVENQPDVLPVKRDSLTLSIDLPGMTNQDNKIVVKNATKSNVNNAVNTLVERWNEKYAQAYPNVSAKIDYDDEMAYSESQLIAKFGTAFKAVNNSLNVNFGAISEGKMQEEVISFKQIYYKREC
;
A
#
# COMPACT_ATOMS: atom_id res chain seq x y z
N MET A 1 -1.16 27.09 -5.24
CA MET A 1 -0.22 26.16 -5.89
C MET A 1 -0.44 24.77 -5.29
N LYS A 2 -0.86 23.80 -6.10
CA LYS A 2 -1.21 22.44 -5.65
C LYS A 2 0.08 21.68 -5.28
N LYS A 3 0.31 21.41 -4.00
CA LYS A 3 1.39 20.50 -3.56
C LYS A 3 0.87 19.06 -3.66
N ILE A 4 1.45 18.34 -4.61
CA ILE A 4 1.08 16.98 -5.01
C ILE A 4 1.82 16.00 -4.11
N MET A 5 1.08 15.14 -3.40
CA MET A 5 1.64 13.93 -2.81
C MET A 5 1.84 12.93 -3.94
N LEU A 6 3.06 12.87 -4.47
CA LEU A 6 3.38 12.10 -5.67
C LEU A 6 3.84 10.70 -5.23
N VAL A 7 2.89 9.79 -5.00
CA VAL A 7 3.17 8.36 -5.04
C VAL A 7 2.84 7.92 -6.47
N PHE A 8 3.86 7.81 -7.33
CA PHE A 8 3.69 7.13 -8.61
C PHE A 8 3.70 5.64 -8.35
N ILE A 9 2.50 5.06 -8.27
CA ILE A 9 2.33 3.63 -8.51
C ILE A 9 2.25 3.48 -10.02
N THR A 10 3.36 3.11 -10.66
CA THR A 10 3.36 2.75 -12.06
C THR A 10 3.15 1.24 -12.13
N LEU A 11 1.93 0.82 -12.48
CA LEU A 11 1.71 -0.55 -12.92
C LEU A 11 1.92 -0.61 -14.44
N ILE A 12 2.79 -1.50 -14.89
CA ILE A 12 3.05 -1.74 -16.31
C ILE A 12 2.49 -3.12 -16.65
N LEU A 13 1.72 -3.21 -17.73
CA LEU A 13 1.28 -4.47 -18.31
C LEU A 13 2.26 -4.88 -19.39
N VAL A 14 2.80 -6.09 -19.31
CA VAL A 14 3.68 -6.65 -20.36
C VAL A 14 2.94 -7.82 -21.00
N SER A 15 2.61 -7.69 -22.28
CA SER A 15 2.02 -8.76 -23.10
C SER A 15 3.12 -9.43 -23.92
N LEU A 16 3.34 -10.73 -23.71
CA LEU A 16 4.29 -11.52 -24.49
C LEU A 16 3.54 -12.36 -25.54
N PRO A 17 3.98 -12.39 -26.81
CA PRO A 17 3.42 -13.28 -27.81
C PRO A 17 3.74 -14.76 -27.48
N ILE A 18 2.80 -15.66 -27.80
CA ILE A 18 2.83 -17.10 -27.43
C ILE A 18 4.06 -17.86 -28.02
N ALA A 19 4.79 -17.28 -28.97
CA ALA A 19 5.83 -17.99 -29.73
C ALA A 19 7.26 -17.96 -29.14
N GLN A 20 7.52 -17.41 -27.95
CA GLN A 20 8.87 -17.42 -27.37
C GLN A 20 8.87 -17.83 -25.90
N GLN A 21 9.01 -19.13 -25.66
CA GLN A 21 9.51 -19.65 -24.41
C GLN A 21 11.05 -19.49 -24.41
N THR A 22 11.53 -18.28 -24.10
CA THR A 22 12.92 -18.08 -23.69
C THR A 22 12.98 -18.25 -22.18
N GLU A 23 13.84 -19.17 -21.74
CA GLU A 23 14.12 -19.46 -20.34
C GLU A 23 14.19 -18.17 -19.52
N ALA A 24 13.23 -18.01 -18.61
CA ALA A 24 13.25 -16.95 -17.62
C ALA A 24 14.52 -17.16 -16.76
N LYS A 25 15.56 -16.39 -17.07
CA LYS A 25 16.73 -16.29 -16.18
C LYS A 25 16.23 -15.75 -14.86
N ASP A 26 16.33 -16.61 -13.84
CA ASP A 26 16.17 -16.36 -12.41
C ASP A 26 16.23 -14.88 -12.01
N ALA A 27 15.05 -14.24 -11.94
CA ALA A 27 14.87 -12.94 -11.29
C ALA A 27 14.77 -13.08 -9.75
N SER A 28 14.98 -14.29 -9.23
CA SER A 28 15.01 -14.59 -7.79
C SER A 28 16.15 -13.90 -7.03
N ALA A 29 17.10 -13.26 -7.74
CA ALA A 29 18.23 -12.55 -7.14
C ALA A 29 17.87 -11.23 -6.42
N PHE A 30 16.65 -10.68 -6.59
CA PHE A 30 16.24 -9.44 -5.91
C PHE A 30 15.47 -9.65 -4.58
N ASN A 31 15.18 -10.90 -4.20
CA ASN A 31 14.39 -11.21 -2.99
C ASN A 31 15.21 -11.38 -1.70
N LYS A 32 16.46 -10.91 -1.67
CA LYS A 32 17.30 -11.01 -0.47
C LYS A 32 17.26 -9.71 0.33
N GLU A 33 16.47 -9.77 1.41
CA GLU A 33 16.60 -8.92 2.61
C GLU A 33 16.59 -7.39 2.37
N ASN A 34 15.44 -6.84 1.99
CA ASN A 34 15.17 -5.43 2.23
C ASN A 34 14.29 -5.27 3.47
N SER A 35 14.82 -5.69 4.62
CA SER A 35 14.30 -5.29 5.93
C SER A 35 14.14 -3.79 5.92
N ILE A 36 12.90 -3.33 6.01
CA ILE A 36 12.55 -1.92 6.04
C ILE A 36 13.26 -1.34 7.27
N SER A 37 14.34 -0.59 7.08
CA SER A 37 14.84 0.31 8.11
C SER A 37 13.74 1.36 8.31
N SER A 38 12.82 1.09 9.22
CA SER A 38 11.82 2.04 9.69
C SER A 38 12.53 3.02 10.61
N MET A 39 12.15 4.30 10.53
CA MET A 39 12.50 5.18 11.64
C MET A 39 11.84 4.65 12.91
N ALA A 40 12.44 4.95 14.05
CA ALA A 40 11.75 4.72 15.30
C ALA A 40 10.62 5.77 15.43
N PRO A 41 9.44 5.40 15.94
CA PRO A 41 8.37 6.35 16.18
C PRO A 41 8.87 7.55 16.99
N PRO A 42 8.50 8.79 16.62
CA PRO A 42 8.92 9.96 17.38
C PRO A 42 8.32 9.94 18.79
N ALA A 43 8.98 10.61 19.74
CA ALA A 43 8.44 10.79 21.07
C ALA A 43 7.10 11.54 21.01
N SER A 44 6.13 11.13 21.84
CA SER A 44 4.83 11.78 21.95
C SER A 44 4.99 13.25 22.39
N PRO A 45 4.12 14.17 21.92
CA PRO A 45 4.10 15.53 22.43
C PRO A 45 3.82 15.58 23.94
N PRO A 46 4.19 16.68 24.62
CA PRO A 46 3.74 16.90 26.00
C PRO A 46 2.21 16.90 26.07
N ALA A 47 1.67 16.27 27.12
CA ALA A 47 0.24 16.17 27.31
C ALA A 47 -0.42 17.56 27.42
N SER A 48 -1.53 17.75 26.70
CA SER A 48 -2.36 18.94 26.82
C SER A 48 -2.91 19.06 28.26
N PRO A 49 -2.97 20.27 28.84
CA PRO A 49 -3.56 20.47 30.17
C PRO A 49 -5.05 20.08 30.15
N LYS A 50 -5.47 19.23 31.10
CA LYS A 50 -6.83 18.69 31.20
C LYS A 50 -7.44 19.04 32.56
N THR A 51 -8.70 19.44 32.54
CA THR A 51 -9.56 19.58 33.74
C THR A 51 -9.80 18.21 34.40
N PRO A 52 -10.26 18.15 35.68
CA PRO A 52 -10.54 16.88 36.34
C PRO A 52 -11.55 15.99 35.58
N ILE A 53 -12.56 16.60 34.95
CA ILE A 53 -13.57 15.86 34.18
C ILE A 53 -13.01 15.31 32.87
N GLU A 54 -12.14 16.07 32.18
CA GLU A 54 -11.47 15.59 30.96
C GLU A 54 -10.48 14.46 31.24
N LYS A 55 -9.83 14.45 32.42
CA LYS A 55 -9.01 13.32 32.86
C LYS A 55 -9.87 12.07 33.05
N LYS A 56 -11.01 12.20 33.73
CA LYS A 56 -11.95 11.08 33.91
C LYS A 56 -12.44 10.52 32.56
N HIS A 57 -12.82 11.38 31.61
CA HIS A 57 -13.23 10.93 30.28
C HIS A 57 -12.08 10.24 29.52
N ALA A 58 -10.84 10.71 29.66
CA ALA A 58 -9.69 10.05 29.06
C ALA A 58 -9.49 8.63 29.63
N ASP A 59 -9.58 8.47 30.96
CA ASP A 59 -9.46 7.17 31.62
C ASP A 59 -10.59 6.21 31.20
N GLU A 60 -11.81 6.73 30.98
CA GLU A 60 -12.95 5.94 30.48
C GLU A 60 -12.73 5.46 29.04
N ILE A 61 -12.19 6.34 28.17
CA ILE A 61 -11.83 5.98 26.79
C ILE A 61 -10.76 4.89 26.79
N ASP A 62 -9.71 5.04 27.60
CA ASP A 62 -8.62 4.06 27.69
C ASP A 62 -9.14 2.69 28.13
N LYS A 63 -9.95 2.65 29.19
CA LYS A 63 -10.58 1.39 29.66
C LYS A 63 -11.49 0.77 28.63
N TYR A 64 -12.28 1.57 27.92
CA TYR A 64 -13.17 1.09 26.87
C TYR A 64 -12.38 0.45 25.73
N ILE A 65 -11.35 1.12 25.21
CA ILE A 65 -10.52 0.62 24.11
C ILE A 65 -9.74 -0.62 24.53
N GLN A 66 -9.17 -0.63 25.74
CA GLN A 66 -8.45 -1.80 26.28
C GLN A 66 -9.36 -3.00 26.52
N GLY A 67 -10.65 -2.77 26.79
CA GLY A 67 -11.65 -3.82 27.00
C GLY A 67 -12.22 -4.42 25.72
N LEU A 68 -11.83 -3.93 24.53
CA LEU A 68 -12.29 -4.50 23.26
C LEU A 68 -11.65 -5.88 23.03
N ASP A 69 -12.49 -6.92 23.00
CA ASP A 69 -12.07 -8.29 22.71
C ASP A 69 -12.25 -8.61 21.22
N TYR A 70 -11.15 -8.81 20.50
CA TYR A 70 -11.14 -9.17 19.09
C TYR A 70 -9.85 -9.89 18.69
N ASN A 71 -9.94 -10.80 17.72
CA ASN A 71 -8.75 -11.45 17.16
C ASN A 71 -8.14 -10.59 16.05
N LYS A 72 -7.07 -9.85 16.38
CA LYS A 72 -6.36 -8.95 15.46
C LYS A 72 -5.95 -9.58 14.11
N ASN A 73 -5.75 -10.89 14.04
CA ASN A 73 -5.35 -11.59 12.81
C ASN A 73 -6.54 -11.86 11.87
N ASN A 74 -7.77 -11.74 12.36
CA ASN A 74 -8.99 -12.09 11.64
C ASN A 74 -9.95 -10.91 11.45
N VAL A 75 -9.59 -9.70 11.90
CA VAL A 75 -10.45 -8.51 11.73
C VAL A 75 -10.42 -8.00 10.29
N LEU A 76 -9.26 -8.04 9.63
CA LEU A 76 -9.05 -7.52 8.28
C LEU A 76 -8.70 -8.67 7.35
N VAL A 77 -9.70 -9.21 6.66
CA VAL A 77 -9.53 -10.38 5.78
C VAL A 77 -10.22 -10.13 4.45
N TYR A 78 -9.51 -10.43 3.36
CA TYR A 78 -10.09 -10.54 2.02
C TYR A 78 -10.26 -12.01 1.67
N HIS A 79 -11.51 -12.43 1.45
CA HIS A 79 -11.84 -13.78 0.98
C HIS A 79 -12.05 -13.74 -0.53
N GLY A 80 -11.09 -14.32 -1.27
CA GLY A 80 -11.15 -14.43 -2.71
C GLY A 80 -12.00 -15.59 -3.23
N ASP A 81 -11.94 -15.80 -4.54
CA ASP A 81 -12.73 -16.81 -5.25
C ASP A 81 -12.45 -18.25 -4.77
N ALA A 82 -13.53 -19.04 -4.62
CA ALA A 82 -13.46 -20.47 -4.35
C ALA A 82 -13.63 -21.29 -5.63
N VAL A 83 -12.53 -21.82 -6.17
CA VAL A 83 -12.57 -22.68 -7.37
C VAL A 83 -13.10 -24.08 -7.00
N THR A 84 -14.28 -24.42 -7.52
CA THR A 84 -14.99 -25.70 -7.26
C THR A 84 -14.62 -26.81 -8.26
N ASN A 85 -14.37 -26.46 -9.52
CA ASN A 85 -14.01 -27.41 -10.57
C ASN A 85 -12.90 -26.83 -11.48
N VAL A 86 -12.05 -27.70 -12.02
CA VAL A 86 -10.98 -27.33 -12.96
C VAL A 86 -11.27 -28.02 -14.30
N PRO A 87 -11.46 -27.27 -15.40
CA PRO A 87 -11.68 -27.87 -16.71
C PRO A 87 -10.51 -28.78 -17.11
N PRO A 88 -10.77 -29.91 -17.80
CA PRO A 88 -9.71 -30.81 -18.24
C PRO A 88 -8.82 -30.15 -19.29
N ARG A 89 -7.64 -30.73 -19.50
CA ARG A 89 -6.72 -30.33 -20.57
C ARG A 89 -7.43 -30.36 -21.92
N LYS A 90 -7.29 -29.28 -22.70
CA LYS A 90 -7.76 -29.19 -24.09
C LYS A 90 -6.59 -29.03 -25.05
N GLY A 91 -6.69 -29.62 -26.23
CA GLY A 91 -5.76 -29.42 -27.34
C GLY A 91 -6.54 -29.10 -28.61
N TYR A 92 -6.10 -28.12 -29.37
CA TYR A 92 -6.71 -27.75 -30.65
C TYR A 92 -5.66 -27.22 -31.62
N LYS A 93 -5.92 -27.36 -32.91
CA LYS A 93 -5.07 -26.81 -33.96
C LYS A 93 -5.58 -25.41 -34.32
N ASP A 94 -4.68 -24.45 -34.43
CA ASP A 94 -4.97 -23.10 -34.90
C ASP A 94 -3.92 -22.71 -35.94
N GLY A 95 -4.36 -22.52 -37.20
CA GLY A 95 -3.45 -22.37 -38.34
C GLY A 95 -2.42 -23.49 -38.46
N ASN A 96 -1.14 -23.14 -38.31
CA ASN A 96 -0.01 -24.05 -38.42
C ASN A 96 0.46 -24.61 -37.07
N GLU A 97 -0.17 -24.22 -35.96
CA GLU A 97 0.23 -24.57 -34.61
C GLU A 97 -0.76 -25.54 -33.95
N TYR A 98 -0.26 -26.36 -33.02
CA TYR A 98 -1.10 -27.19 -32.16
C TYR A 98 -0.98 -26.68 -30.72
N ILE A 99 -2.05 -26.08 -30.23
CA ILE A 99 -2.10 -25.41 -28.93
C ILE A 99 -2.65 -26.38 -27.89
N VAL A 100 -1.93 -26.53 -26.78
CA VAL A 100 -2.37 -27.31 -25.62
C VAL A 100 -2.57 -26.37 -24.44
N VAL A 101 -3.78 -26.36 -23.87
CA VAL A 101 -4.12 -25.53 -22.72
C VAL A 101 -4.39 -26.43 -21.52
N GLU A 102 -3.59 -26.26 -20.49
CA GLU A 102 -3.70 -26.93 -19.21
C GLU A 102 -4.17 -25.94 -18.12
N LYS A 103 -5.10 -26.37 -17.28
CA LYS A 103 -5.62 -25.59 -16.15
C LYS A 103 -5.30 -26.31 -14.86
N LYS A 104 -4.82 -25.57 -13.86
CA LYS A 104 -4.47 -26.10 -12.55
C LYS A 104 -5.04 -25.20 -11.46
N LYS A 105 -5.70 -25.80 -10.46
CA LYS A 105 -6.09 -25.07 -9.25
C LYS A 105 -4.84 -24.65 -8.48
N LYS A 106 -4.79 -23.37 -8.12
CA LYS A 106 -3.75 -22.76 -7.30
C LYS A 106 -4.43 -21.96 -6.18
N SER A 107 -3.68 -21.69 -5.12
CA SER A 107 -4.13 -20.87 -4.00
C SER A 107 -3.06 -19.83 -3.70
N ILE A 108 -3.49 -18.60 -3.42
CA ILE A 108 -2.66 -17.53 -2.90
C ILE A 108 -3.19 -17.18 -1.50
N ASN A 109 -2.29 -17.12 -0.51
CA ASN A 109 -2.60 -16.72 0.84
C ASN A 109 -1.47 -15.81 1.32
N GLN A 110 -1.77 -14.53 1.53
CA GLN A 110 -0.79 -13.49 1.76
C GLN A 110 -1.29 -12.55 2.85
N ASN A 111 -0.43 -12.25 3.80
CA ASN A 111 -0.69 -11.28 4.87
C ASN A 111 0.06 -10.00 4.55
N ASN A 112 -0.67 -8.96 4.20
CA ASN A 112 -0.10 -7.66 3.83
C ASN A 112 -0.27 -6.65 4.97
N ALA A 113 0.83 -6.12 5.48
CA ALA A 113 0.82 -5.01 6.43
C ALA A 113 0.70 -3.65 5.72
N ASP A 114 1.26 -3.54 4.51
CA ASP A 114 1.19 -2.32 3.71
C ASP A 114 -0.18 -2.22 3.01
N ILE A 115 -0.98 -1.26 3.45
CA ILE A 115 -2.29 -0.96 2.86
C ILE A 115 -2.08 -0.08 1.63
N GLN A 116 -2.55 -0.56 0.48
CA GLN A 116 -2.45 0.18 -0.77
C GLN A 116 -3.35 1.42 -0.73
N VAL A 117 -2.97 2.47 -1.47
CA VAL A 117 -3.74 3.71 -1.51
C VAL A 117 -4.36 3.85 -2.88
N VAL A 118 -5.69 3.91 -2.94
CA VAL A 118 -6.39 4.29 -4.17
C VAL A 118 -6.15 5.77 -4.42
N ASN A 119 -5.51 6.12 -5.54
CA ASN A 119 -5.10 7.49 -5.85
C ASN A 119 -6.28 8.48 -5.79
N ALA A 120 -7.47 8.07 -6.24
CA ALA A 120 -8.69 8.90 -6.24
C ALA A 120 -9.11 9.40 -4.85
N ILE A 121 -8.79 8.66 -3.79
CA ILE A 121 -9.13 9.00 -2.39
C ILE A 121 -7.89 9.16 -1.51
N SER A 122 -6.70 9.25 -2.11
CA SER A 122 -5.42 9.45 -1.41
C SER A 122 -5.44 10.64 -0.44
N SER A 123 -6.29 11.62 -0.69
CA SER A 123 -6.46 12.77 0.18
C SER A 123 -7.03 12.40 1.56
N LEU A 124 -7.71 11.27 1.74
CA LEU A 124 -8.23 10.80 3.02
C LEU A 124 -7.14 10.11 3.87
N THR A 125 -6.04 9.70 3.25
CA THR A 125 -4.93 9.00 3.91
C THR A 125 -3.85 10.00 4.33
N TYR A 126 -3.72 10.20 5.64
CA TYR A 126 -2.66 11.06 6.20
C TYR A 126 -2.13 10.48 7.53
N PRO A 127 -0.86 10.73 7.87
CA PRO A 127 -0.28 10.25 9.13
C PRO A 127 -1.09 10.68 10.36
N GLY A 128 -1.37 9.73 11.24
CA GLY A 128 -2.17 9.95 12.43
C GLY A 128 -3.68 10.04 12.19
N ALA A 129 -4.21 9.71 11.01
CA ALA A 129 -5.65 9.54 10.83
C ALA A 129 -6.19 8.39 11.70
N LEU A 130 -7.41 8.56 12.25
CA LEU A 130 -8.10 7.50 12.99
C LEU A 130 -9.17 6.91 12.09
N VAL A 131 -9.11 5.60 11.86
CA VAL A 131 -10.03 4.86 10.98
C VAL A 131 -10.54 3.61 11.69
N LYS A 132 -11.69 3.09 11.25
CA LYS A 132 -12.18 1.79 11.71
C LYS A 132 -11.41 0.66 11.01
N ALA A 133 -11.06 -0.38 11.77
CA ALA A 133 -10.54 -1.62 11.23
C ALA A 133 -11.74 -2.54 10.86
N ASN A 134 -12.24 -2.40 9.63
CA ASN A 134 -13.37 -3.15 9.09
C ASN A 134 -13.16 -3.47 7.59
N SER A 135 -14.19 -4.05 6.95
CA SER A 135 -14.16 -4.37 5.51
C SER A 135 -13.86 -3.18 4.62
N GLU A 136 -14.30 -1.97 4.99
CA GLU A 136 -14.03 -0.76 4.21
C GLU A 136 -12.54 -0.42 4.15
N LEU A 137 -11.78 -0.73 5.21
CA LEU A 137 -10.32 -0.62 5.18
C LEU A 137 -9.69 -1.64 4.20
N VAL A 138 -10.24 -2.87 4.14
CA VAL A 138 -9.80 -3.92 3.20
C VAL A 138 -10.12 -3.54 1.74
N GLU A 139 -11.25 -2.87 1.50
CA GLU A 139 -11.66 -2.31 0.20
C GLU A 139 -10.95 -0.98 -0.14
N ASN A 140 -9.91 -0.62 0.63
CA ASN A 140 -9.12 0.60 0.48
C ASN A 140 -9.93 1.90 0.58
N GLN A 141 -11.10 1.91 1.21
CA GLN A 141 -12.00 3.05 1.42
C GLN A 141 -12.32 3.27 2.91
N PRO A 142 -11.31 3.55 3.76
CA PRO A 142 -11.48 3.47 5.20
C PRO A 142 -12.48 4.50 5.79
N ASP A 143 -13.28 4.03 6.75
CA ASP A 143 -14.15 4.87 7.57
C ASP A 143 -13.35 5.71 8.57
N VAL A 144 -13.21 7.01 8.30
CA VAL A 144 -12.52 7.96 9.19
C VAL A 144 -13.41 8.33 10.38
N LEU A 145 -12.85 8.32 11.60
CA LEU A 145 -13.54 8.75 12.81
C LEU A 145 -13.61 10.29 12.89
N PRO A 146 -14.81 10.92 12.86
CA PRO A 146 -14.97 12.37 12.80
C PRO A 146 -14.90 13.00 14.20
N VAL A 147 -13.79 12.80 14.91
CA VAL A 147 -13.57 13.28 16.28
C VAL A 147 -12.53 14.39 16.34
N LYS A 148 -12.65 15.25 17.35
CA LYS A 148 -11.60 16.24 17.66
C LYS A 148 -10.30 15.52 18.00
N ARG A 149 -9.17 16.12 17.62
CA ARG A 149 -7.84 15.51 17.75
C ARG A 149 -6.98 16.33 18.71
N ASP A 150 -6.21 15.64 19.53
CA ASP A 150 -5.11 16.25 20.29
C ASP A 150 -3.90 16.44 19.36
N SER A 151 -2.76 16.79 19.94
CA SER A 151 -1.48 16.90 19.25
C SER A 151 -0.84 15.54 18.95
N LEU A 152 -0.02 15.49 17.90
CA LEU A 152 0.88 14.37 17.61
C LEU A 152 2.24 14.90 17.16
N THR A 153 3.28 14.06 17.21
CA THR A 153 4.60 14.40 16.66
C THR A 153 4.73 13.72 15.31
N LEU A 154 4.98 14.46 14.24
CA LEU A 154 5.33 13.88 12.94
C LEU A 154 6.84 13.80 12.80
N SER A 155 7.32 12.75 12.13
CA SER A 155 8.68 12.63 11.69
C SER A 155 8.80 12.20 10.23
N ILE A 156 9.90 12.56 9.58
CA ILE A 156 10.21 12.22 8.18
C ILE A 156 11.61 11.59 8.08
N ASP A 157 11.79 10.66 7.16
CA ASP A 157 13.03 9.87 6.97
C ASP A 157 13.95 10.41 5.87
N LEU A 158 13.84 11.69 5.55
CA LEU A 158 14.73 12.34 4.58
C LEU A 158 16.19 12.36 5.09
N PRO A 159 17.17 12.09 4.21
CA PRO A 159 18.56 11.88 4.61
C PRO A 159 19.20 13.16 5.14
N GLY A 160 20.10 13.00 6.12
CA GLY A 160 20.91 14.09 6.66
C GLY A 160 20.24 14.96 7.72
N MET A 161 18.93 14.82 7.93
CA MET A 161 18.24 15.56 8.98
C MET A 161 18.66 15.06 10.38
N THR A 162 18.82 15.98 11.32
CA THR A 162 19.06 15.63 12.72
C THR A 162 17.78 15.11 13.38
N ASN A 163 17.93 14.43 14.53
CA ASN A 163 16.80 13.92 15.34
C ASN A 163 15.84 15.00 15.85
N GLN A 164 16.20 16.28 15.72
CA GLN A 164 15.38 17.44 16.07
C GLN A 164 14.79 18.10 14.83
N ASP A 165 15.56 18.23 13.74
CA ASP A 165 15.09 18.85 12.50
C ASP A 165 14.10 17.96 11.74
N ASN A 166 14.17 16.63 11.88
CA ASN A 166 13.26 15.71 11.21
C ASN A 166 11.89 15.55 11.89
N LYS A 167 11.60 16.33 12.94
CA LYS A 167 10.36 16.24 13.74
C LYS A 167 9.61 17.56 13.77
N ILE A 168 8.29 17.47 13.92
CA ILE A 168 7.41 18.61 14.16
C ILE A 168 6.18 18.19 14.96
N VAL A 169 5.82 18.99 15.97
CA VAL A 169 4.57 18.77 16.73
C VAL A 169 3.42 19.43 15.98
N VAL A 170 2.38 18.65 15.68
CA VAL A 170 1.15 19.12 15.05
C VAL A 170 0.06 19.23 16.11
N LYS A 171 -0.33 20.46 16.43
CA LYS A 171 -1.50 20.71 17.29
C LYS A 171 -2.78 20.49 16.49
N ASN A 172 -3.77 19.85 17.11
CA ASN A 172 -5.04 19.51 16.48
C ASN A 172 -4.83 18.78 15.14
N ALA A 173 -4.55 17.48 15.20
CA ALA A 173 -4.14 16.64 14.07
C ALA A 173 -5.24 16.39 13.01
N THR A 174 -5.75 17.47 12.42
CA THR A 174 -6.62 17.43 11.24
C THR A 174 -5.78 17.15 9.99
N LYS A 175 -6.43 16.63 8.94
CA LYS A 175 -5.83 16.46 7.61
C LYS A 175 -5.07 17.69 7.13
N SER A 176 -5.64 18.88 7.27
CA SER A 176 -5.02 20.12 6.80
C SER A 176 -3.74 20.43 7.58
N ASN A 177 -3.79 20.37 8.90
CA ASN A 177 -2.64 20.66 9.76
C ASN A 177 -1.50 19.66 9.55
N VAL A 178 -1.82 18.38 9.42
CA VAL A 178 -0.84 17.32 9.13
C VAL A 178 -0.19 17.55 7.77
N ASN A 179 -0.97 17.80 6.72
CA ASN A 179 -0.40 18.03 5.38
C ASN A 179 0.46 19.30 5.33
N ASN A 180 0.08 20.36 6.04
CA ASN A 180 0.91 21.55 6.16
C ASN A 180 2.22 21.25 6.89
N ALA A 181 2.19 20.48 7.98
CA ALA A 181 3.38 20.07 8.71
C ALA A 181 4.32 19.19 7.88
N VAL A 182 3.78 18.28 7.06
CA VAL A 182 4.57 17.52 6.09
C VAL A 182 5.27 18.46 5.10
N ASN A 183 4.54 19.42 4.53
CA ASN A 183 5.12 20.40 3.62
C ASN A 183 6.24 21.20 4.31
N THR A 184 6.07 21.58 5.58
CA THR A 184 7.10 22.27 6.36
C THR A 184 8.36 21.43 6.54
N LEU A 185 8.23 20.12 6.81
CA LEU A 185 9.39 19.23 6.93
C LEU A 185 10.14 19.07 5.61
N VAL A 186 9.41 18.90 4.49
CA VAL A 186 10.00 18.79 3.16
C VAL A 186 10.73 20.08 2.76
N GLU A 187 10.14 21.26 2.99
CA GLU A 187 10.81 22.53 2.70
C GLU A 187 12.05 22.74 3.57
N ARG A 188 11.97 22.41 4.87
CA ARG A 188 13.12 22.42 5.76
C ARG A 188 14.26 21.54 5.23
N TRP A 189 13.92 20.39 4.63
CA TRP A 189 14.90 19.52 4.00
C TRP A 189 15.53 20.16 2.76
N ASN A 190 14.69 20.71 1.88
CA ASN A 190 15.12 21.38 0.65
C ASN A 190 16.09 22.55 0.94
N GLU A 191 15.80 23.35 1.96
CA GLU A 191 16.59 24.54 2.31
C GLU A 191 17.94 24.19 2.95
N LYS A 192 17.98 23.17 3.81
CA LYS A 192 19.17 22.89 4.65
C LYS A 192 20.04 21.74 4.15
N TYR A 193 19.47 20.73 3.50
CA TYR A 193 20.16 19.45 3.26
C TYR A 193 20.21 19.05 1.77
N ALA A 194 19.27 19.49 0.93
CA ALA A 194 19.22 19.03 -0.47
C ALA A 194 20.52 19.25 -1.26
N GLN A 195 21.26 20.32 -1.00
CA GLN A 195 22.56 20.57 -1.66
C GLN A 195 23.63 19.53 -1.28
N ALA A 196 23.59 19.00 -0.05
CA ALA A 196 24.48 17.94 0.40
C ALA A 196 24.05 16.55 -0.11
N TYR A 197 22.80 16.42 -0.56
CA TYR A 197 22.20 15.18 -1.06
C TYR A 197 21.57 15.40 -2.45
N PRO A 198 22.37 15.70 -3.48
CA PRO A 198 21.84 16.06 -4.81
C PRO A 198 21.12 14.91 -5.53
N ASN A 199 21.43 13.67 -5.18
CA ASN A 199 20.89 12.47 -5.83
C ASN A 199 20.39 11.47 -4.78
N VAL A 200 19.29 11.81 -4.11
CA VAL A 200 18.60 10.86 -3.23
C VAL A 200 17.86 9.83 -4.08
N SER A 201 18.33 8.58 -4.09
CA SER A 201 17.62 7.49 -4.75
C SER A 201 16.33 7.16 -4.01
N ALA A 202 15.26 6.91 -4.76
CA ALA A 202 14.03 6.39 -4.18
C ALA A 202 14.27 4.97 -3.65
N LYS A 203 13.64 4.64 -2.52
CA LYS A 203 13.50 3.25 -2.11
C LYS A 203 12.52 2.57 -3.06
N ILE A 204 12.96 1.49 -3.70
CA ILE A 204 12.13 0.71 -4.60
C ILE A 204 11.37 -0.36 -3.83
N ASP A 205 10.06 -0.42 -4.05
CA ASP A 205 9.19 -1.51 -3.65
C ASP A 205 8.55 -2.08 -4.93
N TYR A 206 8.78 -3.38 -5.16
CA TYR A 206 8.51 -4.08 -6.41
C TYR A 206 7.80 -5.38 -6.12
N ASP A 207 6.68 -5.59 -6.81
CA ASP A 207 5.93 -6.85 -6.82
C ASP A 207 5.49 -7.14 -8.26
N ASP A 208 5.66 -8.37 -8.72
CA ASP A 208 5.14 -8.86 -9.98
C ASP A 208 4.28 -10.10 -9.78
N GLU A 209 3.39 -10.36 -10.75
CA GLU A 209 2.55 -11.55 -10.76
C GLU A 209 1.98 -11.82 -12.16
N MET A 210 2.00 -13.08 -12.60
CA MET A 210 1.28 -13.49 -13.81
C MET A 210 -0.22 -13.39 -13.57
N ALA A 211 -0.93 -12.74 -14.49
CA ALA A 211 -2.37 -12.54 -14.39
C ALA A 211 -3.13 -13.83 -14.73
N TYR A 212 -3.99 -14.30 -13.82
CA TYR A 212 -4.90 -15.42 -14.08
C TYR A 212 -6.35 -15.09 -13.72
N SER A 213 -6.59 -14.40 -12.61
CA SER A 213 -7.90 -13.91 -12.22
C SER A 213 -7.80 -12.60 -11.45
N GLU A 214 -8.88 -11.81 -11.48
CA GLU A 214 -8.94 -10.56 -10.73
C GLU A 214 -8.80 -10.79 -9.23
N SER A 215 -9.46 -11.81 -8.67
CA SER A 215 -9.35 -12.11 -7.24
C SER A 215 -7.93 -12.53 -6.81
N GLN A 216 -7.16 -13.17 -7.69
CA GLN A 216 -5.76 -13.51 -7.41
C GLN A 216 -4.91 -12.24 -7.36
N LEU A 217 -5.09 -11.33 -8.33
CA LEU A 217 -4.37 -10.05 -8.36
C LEU A 217 -4.80 -9.13 -7.20
N ILE A 218 -6.06 -9.18 -6.74
CA ILE A 218 -6.49 -8.46 -5.53
C ILE A 218 -5.80 -9.02 -4.27
N ALA A 219 -5.64 -10.34 -4.17
CA ALA A 219 -4.95 -10.93 -3.02
C ALA A 219 -3.46 -10.54 -2.98
N LYS A 220 -2.82 -10.37 -4.15
CA LYS A 220 -1.42 -9.95 -4.28
C LYS A 220 -1.23 -8.44 -4.11
N PHE A 221 -1.99 -7.64 -4.85
CA PHE A 221 -1.83 -6.18 -4.99
C PHE A 221 -2.88 -5.35 -4.24
N GLY A 222 -3.77 -5.96 -3.45
CA GLY A 222 -4.85 -5.27 -2.72
C GLY A 222 -6.05 -4.89 -3.60
N THR A 223 -7.16 -4.47 -2.97
CA THR A 223 -8.41 -4.13 -3.66
C THR A 223 -8.29 -2.87 -4.52
N ALA A 224 -7.30 -2.02 -4.25
CA ALA A 224 -6.90 -0.90 -5.11
C ALA A 224 -6.57 -1.34 -6.55
N PHE A 225 -6.19 -2.60 -6.77
CA PHE A 225 -6.01 -3.16 -8.11
C PHE A 225 -7.25 -2.98 -8.98
N LYS A 226 -8.48 -3.08 -8.43
CA LYS A 226 -9.73 -2.88 -9.20
C LYS A 226 -9.75 -1.53 -9.93
N ALA A 227 -9.34 -0.47 -9.21
CA ALA A 227 -9.29 0.88 -9.79
C ALA A 227 -8.20 1.01 -10.86
N VAL A 228 -7.06 0.34 -10.68
CA VAL A 228 -5.96 0.33 -11.66
C VAL A 228 -6.31 -0.52 -12.89
N ASN A 229 -7.01 -1.63 -12.69
CA ASN A 229 -7.45 -2.53 -13.76
C ASN A 229 -8.43 -1.87 -14.72
N ASN A 230 -9.16 -0.83 -14.29
CA ASN A 230 -9.96 0.00 -15.19
C ASN A 230 -9.12 0.69 -16.28
N SER A 231 -7.83 0.92 -16.02
CA SER A 231 -6.88 1.52 -16.97
C SER A 231 -6.00 0.49 -17.67
N LEU A 232 -5.64 -0.60 -16.99
CA LEU A 232 -4.83 -1.68 -17.59
C LEU A 232 -5.65 -2.60 -18.48
N ASN A 233 -6.93 -2.81 -18.15
CA ASN A 233 -7.87 -3.66 -18.85
C ASN A 233 -7.35 -5.09 -19.10
N VAL A 234 -6.85 -5.74 -18.04
CA VAL A 234 -6.32 -7.11 -18.10
C VAL A 234 -7.34 -8.06 -18.71
N ASN A 235 -6.95 -8.80 -19.73
CA ASN A 235 -7.87 -9.64 -20.50
C ASN A 235 -7.94 -11.07 -19.95
N PHE A 236 -8.55 -11.22 -18.77
CA PHE A 236 -8.71 -12.53 -18.11
C PHE A 236 -9.40 -13.59 -18.98
N GLY A 237 -10.29 -13.18 -19.89
CA GLY A 237 -10.96 -14.07 -20.84
C GLY A 237 -9.96 -14.71 -21.82
N ALA A 238 -9.17 -13.88 -22.51
CA ALA A 238 -8.16 -14.36 -23.45
C ALA A 238 -7.05 -15.18 -22.75
N ILE A 239 -6.64 -14.78 -21.54
CA ILE A 239 -5.71 -15.55 -20.70
C ILE A 239 -6.29 -16.94 -20.38
N SER A 240 -7.54 -17.00 -19.91
CA SER A 240 -8.21 -18.26 -19.58
C SER A 240 -8.38 -19.16 -20.80
N GLU A 241 -8.53 -18.60 -21.99
CA GLU A 241 -8.61 -19.37 -23.23
C GLU A 241 -7.27 -19.91 -23.73
N GLY A 242 -6.15 -19.38 -23.21
CA GLY A 242 -4.79 -19.68 -23.66
C GLY A 242 -4.34 -18.85 -24.87
N LYS A 243 -5.00 -17.71 -25.13
CA LYS A 243 -4.74 -16.83 -26.30
C LYS A 243 -3.67 -15.77 -26.04
N MET A 244 -3.33 -15.50 -24.79
CA MET A 244 -2.26 -14.58 -24.41
C MET A 244 -1.77 -14.87 -22.98
N GLN A 245 -0.61 -14.32 -22.65
CA GLN A 245 -0.08 -14.28 -21.30
C GLN A 245 0.22 -12.83 -20.94
N GLU A 246 -0.25 -12.40 -19.77
CA GLU A 246 -0.06 -11.05 -19.27
C GLU A 246 0.57 -11.12 -17.88
N GLU A 247 1.54 -10.26 -17.64
CA GLU A 247 2.15 -10.05 -16.34
C GLU A 247 1.79 -8.65 -15.82
N VAL A 248 1.46 -8.58 -14.54
CA VAL A 248 1.15 -7.33 -13.85
C VAL A 248 2.27 -7.01 -12.88
N ILE A 249 2.85 -5.82 -13.02
CA ILE A 249 4.01 -5.39 -12.23
C ILE A 249 3.65 -4.12 -11.48
N SER A 250 3.71 -4.14 -10.15
CA SER A 250 3.63 -2.96 -9.28
C SER A 250 5.03 -2.43 -8.95
N PHE A 251 5.38 -1.26 -9.49
CA PHE A 251 6.65 -0.60 -9.20
C PHE A 251 6.41 0.72 -8.45
N LYS A 252 6.87 0.79 -7.19
CA LYS A 252 6.74 1.95 -6.32
C LYS A 252 8.10 2.58 -6.05
N GLN A 253 8.19 3.89 -6.31
CA GLN A 253 9.33 4.72 -5.94
C GLN A 253 9.00 5.53 -4.68
N ILE A 254 9.54 5.13 -3.55
CA ILE A 254 9.30 5.77 -2.25
C ILE A 254 10.44 6.75 -1.97
N TYR A 255 10.16 8.06 -2.05
CA TYR A 255 11.16 9.09 -1.77
C TYR A 255 11.36 9.33 -0.27
N TYR A 256 10.30 9.24 0.51
CA TYR A 256 10.31 9.37 1.96
C TYR A 256 9.06 8.73 2.58
N LYS A 257 9.18 8.31 3.83
CA LYS A 257 8.10 7.89 4.72
C LYS A 257 7.87 8.93 5.81
N ARG A 258 6.67 8.88 6.39
CA ARG A 258 6.23 9.76 7.47
C ARG A 258 5.65 8.90 8.58
N GLU A 259 6.06 9.16 9.81
CA GLU A 259 5.63 8.41 10.99
C GLU A 259 5.13 9.37 12.08
N CYS A 260 4.25 8.88 12.96
CA CYS A 260 3.63 9.62 14.03
C CYS A 260 3.57 8.84 15.33
#